data_AF-A0A941TPK3-F1
#
_entry.id   AF-A0A941TPK3-F1
#
_cell.length_a   1.000
_cell.length_b   1.000
_cell.length_c   1.000
_cell.angle_alpha   90.00
_cell.angle_beta   90.00
_cell.angle_gamma   90.00
#
_symmetry.space_group_name_H-M   'P 1'
#
loop_
_entity.id
_entity.type
_entity.pdbx_description
1 polymer ?
#
loop_
_entity_poly.entity_id
_entity_poly.type
_entity_poly.pdbx_seq_one_letter_code
_entity_poly.pdbx_strand_id
1 'polypeptide(L)'
;MSKRSIGRLAKILGGLGFFVLAAACSASSKEVAYTKPGWYLEKPRFIAAMGPQIFGGPFTYEQCEVERKKLPEVTADEMLCIQEFTKPGRFGPY
;
A
#
# COMPACT_ATOMS: atom_id res chain seq x y z
N MET A 1 -22.22 -60.19 -20.75
CA MET A 1 -20.96 -59.42 -20.81
C MET A 1 -21.11 -58.12 -20.02
N SER A 2 -20.14 -57.87 -19.15
CA SER A 2 -19.69 -56.60 -18.54
C SER A 2 -20.70 -55.46 -18.29
N LYS A 3 -21.14 -55.33 -17.02
CA LYS A 3 -21.39 -54.02 -16.40
C LYS A 3 -20.02 -53.41 -16.05
N ARG A 4 -19.69 -52.24 -16.60
CA ARG A 4 -18.80 -51.18 -16.04
C ARG A 4 -18.28 -50.31 -17.19
N SER A 5 -18.09 -49.01 -16.93
CA SER A 5 -17.08 -48.16 -17.60
C SER A 5 -17.49 -46.99 -18.50
N ILE A 6 -18.62 -46.30 -18.30
CA ILE A 6 -18.75 -44.92 -18.88
C ILE A 6 -19.17 -43.84 -17.85
N GLY A 7 -19.77 -44.21 -16.71
CA GLY A 7 -20.37 -43.22 -15.78
C GLY A 7 -19.45 -42.51 -14.78
N ARG A 8 -18.12 -42.52 -14.92
CA ARG A 8 -17.18 -41.93 -13.92
C ARG A 8 -16.24 -40.84 -14.42
N LEU A 9 -16.34 -40.41 -15.67
CA LEU A 9 -15.40 -39.43 -16.26
C LEU A 9 -15.98 -38.05 -16.55
N ALA A 10 -17.24 -37.77 -16.17
CA ALA A 10 -17.89 -36.49 -16.46
C ALA A 10 -18.09 -35.57 -15.24
N LYS A 11 -17.55 -35.92 -14.06
CA LYS A 11 -17.78 -35.16 -12.80
C LYS A 11 -16.52 -34.65 -12.10
N ILE A 12 -15.40 -34.48 -12.81
CA ILE A 12 -14.15 -33.95 -12.22
C ILE A 12 -13.51 -32.84 -13.09
N LEU A 13 -14.32 -32.07 -13.83
CA LEU A 13 -13.83 -30.98 -14.69
C LEU A 13 -14.64 -29.69 -14.54
N GLY A 14 -15.31 -29.50 -13.40
CA GLY A 14 -16.18 -28.36 -13.14
C GLY A 14 -15.92 -27.64 -11.82
N GLY A 15 -14.71 -27.72 -11.27
CA GLY A 15 -14.45 -27.16 -9.95
C GLY A 15 -12.97 -27.02 -9.62
N LEU A 16 -12.26 -26.17 -10.36
CA LEU A 16 -10.92 -25.69 -9.98
C LEU A 16 -10.57 -24.52 -10.88
N GLY A 17 -11.17 -23.36 -10.62
CA GLY A 17 -10.93 -22.17 -11.43
C GLY A 17 -11.53 -20.91 -10.84
N PHE A 18 -11.48 -20.75 -9.52
CA PHE A 18 -11.85 -19.49 -8.86
C PHE A 18 -11.16 -19.35 -7.50
N PHE A 19 -9.85 -19.57 -7.47
CA PHE A 19 -9.01 -19.15 -6.36
C PHE A 19 -7.77 -18.52 -6.96
N VAL A 20 -7.23 -17.52 -6.28
CA VAL A 20 -6.09 -16.67 -6.67
C VAL A 20 -6.48 -15.40 -7.45
N LEU A 21 -7.33 -14.56 -6.84
CA LEU A 21 -7.21 -13.11 -6.94
C LEU A 21 -7.21 -12.52 -5.52
N ALA A 22 -6.12 -12.73 -4.79
CA ALA A 22 -5.92 -12.09 -3.48
C ALA A 22 -4.44 -11.72 -3.21
N ALA A 23 -3.61 -11.61 -4.25
CA ALA A 23 -2.19 -11.28 -4.10
C ALA A 23 -1.85 -9.84 -4.55
N ALA A 24 -2.84 -8.94 -4.70
CA ALA A 24 -2.64 -7.59 -5.21
C ALA A 24 -2.71 -6.47 -4.15
N CYS A 25 -2.50 -6.77 -2.86
CA CYS A 25 -2.43 -5.75 -1.82
C CYS A 25 -1.18 -5.90 -0.93
N SER A 26 -0.01 -5.93 -1.56
CA SER A 26 1.23 -5.53 -0.88
C SER A 26 1.73 -4.24 -1.52
N ALA A 27 1.00 -3.14 -1.29
CA ALA A 27 1.60 -1.83 -1.39
C ALA A 27 2.64 -1.76 -0.27
N SER A 28 3.89 -2.07 -0.61
CA SER A 28 5.03 -1.92 0.29
C SER A 28 5.19 -0.43 0.58
N SER A 29 4.46 0.05 1.58
CA SER A 29 4.62 1.39 2.12
C SER A 29 5.99 1.44 2.75
N LYS A 30 6.96 1.99 2.00
CA LYS A 30 8.31 2.20 2.50
C LYS A 30 8.22 3.27 3.59
N GLU A 31 7.99 2.84 4.83
CA GLU A 31 7.90 3.75 5.95
C GLU A 31 9.29 4.36 6.20
N VAL A 32 9.40 5.66 5.98
CA VAL A 32 10.63 6.43 6.17
C VAL A 32 10.53 7.16 7.51
N ALA A 33 11.51 6.92 8.38
CA ALA A 33 11.56 7.63 9.65
C ALA A 33 11.74 9.14 9.44
N TYR A 34 10.92 9.92 10.14
CA TYR A 34 11.15 11.36 10.28
C TYR A 34 12.52 11.58 10.92
N THR A 35 13.36 12.45 10.35
CA THR A 35 14.75 12.65 10.84
C THR A 35 15.18 14.10 10.94
N LYS A 36 14.67 14.99 10.09
CA LYS A 36 15.06 16.40 10.00
C LYS A 36 13.87 17.26 9.54
N PRO A 37 13.86 18.58 9.79
CA PRO A 37 12.86 19.47 9.20
C PRO A 37 12.85 19.41 7.66
N GLY A 38 11.69 19.54 7.03
CA GLY A 38 11.52 19.47 5.57
C GLY A 38 10.09 19.13 5.16
N TRP A 39 9.85 18.98 3.86
CA TRP A 39 8.58 18.46 3.35
C TRP A 39 8.60 16.93 3.31
N TYR A 40 7.52 16.33 3.78
CA TYR A 40 7.37 14.88 3.84
C TYR A 40 6.09 14.45 3.15
N LEU A 41 6.19 13.32 2.45
CA LEU A 41 5.04 12.64 1.88
C LEU A 41 4.44 11.75 2.97
N GLU A 42 3.28 12.13 3.49
CA GLU A 42 2.64 11.47 4.62
C GLU A 42 1.24 10.98 4.27
N LYS A 43 0.88 9.78 4.73
CA LYS A 43 -0.51 9.34 4.81
C LYS A 43 -1.10 9.75 6.16
N PRO A 44 -2.08 10.65 6.19
CA PRO A 44 -2.62 11.20 7.43
C PRO A 44 -3.37 10.15 8.24
N ARG A 45 -3.39 10.37 9.56
CA ARG A 45 -3.97 9.48 10.58
C ARG A 45 -5.46 9.17 10.39
N PHE A 46 -6.21 10.07 9.76
CA PHE A 46 -7.63 9.82 9.44
C PHE A 46 -7.82 8.64 8.48
N ILE A 47 -6.79 8.31 7.69
CA ILE A 47 -6.81 7.25 6.69
C ILE A 47 -5.97 6.05 7.15
N ALA A 48 -4.91 6.28 7.95
CA ALA A 48 -4.03 5.22 8.45
C ALA A 48 -4.41 4.73 9.86
N ALA A 49 -4.72 3.43 9.97
CA ALA A 49 -5.13 2.78 11.22
C ALA A 49 -4.08 2.82 12.35
N MET A 50 -2.80 2.99 12.01
CA MET A 50 -1.67 2.84 12.94
C MET A 50 -1.00 4.18 13.32
N GLY A 51 -1.53 5.31 12.84
CA GLY A 51 -0.84 6.59 12.95
C GLY A 51 -0.51 7.19 11.58
N PRO A 52 -0.10 8.47 11.54
CA PRO A 52 0.46 9.06 10.34
C PRO A 52 1.69 8.27 9.88
N GLN A 53 1.73 7.92 8.60
CA GLN A 53 2.81 7.13 8.01
C GLN A 53 3.58 7.98 7.01
N ILE A 54 4.88 8.08 7.18
CA ILE A 54 5.75 8.84 6.29
C ILE A 54 6.34 7.91 5.24
N PHE A 55 6.22 8.28 3.97
CA PHE A 55 6.65 7.48 2.82
C PHE A 55 7.95 8.00 2.20
N GLY A 56 8.30 9.26 2.45
CA GLY A 56 9.50 9.87 1.89
C GLY A 56 9.74 11.28 2.38
N GLY A 57 11.00 11.71 2.29
CA GLY A 57 11.49 13.03 2.67
C GLY A 57 12.84 12.94 3.40
N PRO A 58 13.45 14.08 3.78
CA PRO A 58 12.96 15.44 3.57
C PRO A 58 13.12 15.89 2.11
N PHE A 59 12.09 16.56 1.58
CA PHE A 59 12.01 17.11 0.23
C PHE A 59 11.81 18.63 0.25
N THR A 60 11.86 19.26 -0.93
CA THR A 60 11.14 20.52 -1.17
C THR A 60 9.67 20.24 -1.46
N TYR A 61 8.82 21.27 -1.42
CA TYR A 61 7.40 21.13 -1.72
C TYR A 61 7.16 20.53 -3.12
N GLU A 62 7.87 21.04 -4.12
CA GLU A 62 7.72 20.61 -5.51
C GLU A 62 8.14 19.16 -5.69
N GLN A 63 9.24 18.76 -5.03
CA GLN A 63 9.71 17.37 -5.04
C GLN A 63 8.68 16.45 -4.38
N CYS A 64 8.07 16.86 -3.26
CA CYS A 64 7.04 16.08 -2.61
C CYS A 64 5.82 15.86 -3.53
N GLU A 65 5.33 16.90 -4.20
CA GLU A 65 4.22 16.77 -5.17
C GLU A 65 4.59 15.88 -6.36
N VAL A 66 5.84 15.94 -6.83
CA VAL A 66 6.33 15.04 -7.88
C VAL A 66 6.34 13.59 -7.40
N GLU A 67 6.84 13.32 -6.19
CA GLU A 67 6.82 11.95 -5.62
C GLU A 67 5.39 11.45 -5.39
N ARG A 68 4.48 12.31 -4.91
CA ARG A 68 3.06 11.98 -4.73
C ARG A 68 2.42 11.54 -6.06
N LYS A 69 2.69 12.26 -7.15
CA LYS A 69 2.17 11.97 -8.49
C LYS A 69 2.75 10.71 -9.14
N LYS A 70 3.87 10.18 -8.63
CA LYS A 70 4.41 8.89 -9.09
C LYS A 70 3.62 7.71 -8.54
N LEU A 71 2.86 7.90 -7.46
CA LEU A 71 2.03 6.87 -6.88
C LEU A 71 0.76 6.66 -7.72
N PRO A 72 0.12 5.49 -7.63
CA PRO A 72 -1.22 5.28 -8.20
C PRO A 72 -2.18 6.36 -7.71
N GLU A 73 -3.10 6.82 -8.56
CA GLU A 73 -4.04 7.92 -8.26
C GLU A 73 -4.76 7.72 -6.91
N VAL A 74 -5.28 6.51 -6.67
CA VAL A 74 -5.94 6.13 -5.41
C VAL A 74 -5.02 6.31 -4.19
N THR A 75 -3.74 5.96 -4.32
CA THR A 75 -2.77 6.16 -3.24
C THR A 75 -2.36 7.61 -3.12
N ALA A 76 -2.19 8.32 -4.23
CA ALA A 76 -1.81 9.73 -4.27
C ALA A 76 -2.85 10.66 -3.64
N ASP A 77 -4.13 10.30 -3.73
CA ASP A 77 -5.25 11.03 -3.11
C ASP A 77 -5.31 10.85 -1.58
N GLU A 78 -4.80 9.72 -1.08
CA GLU A 78 -4.66 9.44 0.34
C GLU A 78 -3.39 10.04 0.95
N MET A 79 -2.54 10.69 0.15
CA MET A 79 -1.24 11.20 0.58
C MET A 79 -1.23 12.73 0.58
N LEU A 80 -0.53 13.30 1.56
CA LEU A 80 -0.37 14.74 1.71
C LEU A 80 1.12 15.09 1.79
N CYS A 81 1.46 16.25 1.23
CA CYS A 81 2.75 16.89 1.46
C CYS A 81 2.66 17.76 2.71
N ILE A 82 3.27 17.31 3.80
CA ILE A 82 3.25 17.98 5.10
C ILE A 82 4.60 18.62 5.36
N GLN A 83 4.58 19.88 5.81
CA GLN A 83 5.79 20.60 6.18
C GLN A 83 6.10 20.39 7.66
N GLU A 84 7.25 19.78 7.92
CA GLU A 84 7.75 19.54 9.27
C GLU A 84 8.82 20.58 9.63
N PHE A 85 8.55 21.41 10.63
CA PHE A 85 9.42 22.52 11.01
C PHE A 85 10.48 22.15 12.07
N THR A 86 10.25 21.09 12.83
CA THR A 86 11.03 20.77 14.03
C THR A 86 11.48 19.32 14.04
N LYS A 87 12.78 19.08 14.20
CA LYS A 87 13.37 17.74 14.30
C LYS A 87 12.54 16.82 15.22
N PRO A 88 12.37 15.53 14.89
CA PRO A 88 11.60 14.61 15.73
C PRO A 88 12.15 14.61 17.16
N GLY A 89 11.23 14.52 18.12
CA GLY A 89 11.57 14.20 19.49
C GLY A 89 12.12 12.77 19.61
N ARG A 90 12.54 12.39 20.82
CA ARG A 90 13.07 11.05 21.11
C ARG A 90 12.09 9.91 20.75
N PHE A 91 10.79 10.21 20.69
CA PHE A 91 9.72 9.25 20.44
C PHE A 91 9.13 9.34 19.01
N GLY A 92 9.65 10.24 18.16
CA GLY A 92 9.14 10.48 16.81
C GLY A 92 8.61 11.91 16.61
N PRO A 93 7.94 12.18 15.47
CA PRO A 93 7.25 13.45 15.22
C PRO A 93 6.04 13.68 16.15
N TYR A 94 5.52 12.64 16.79
CA TYR A 94 4.30 12.66 17.60
C TYR A 94 4.51 11.99 18.95
#